data_AF-A0A7S0LW76-F1
#
_entry.id   AF-A0A7S0LW76-F1
#
_cell.length_a   1.000
_cell.length_b   1.000
_cell.length_c   1.000
_cell.angle_alpha   90.00
_cell.angle_beta   90.00
_cell.angle_gamma   90.00
#
_symmetry.space_group_name_H-M   'P 1'
#
loop_
_entity.id
_entity.type
_entity.pdbx_description
1 polymer ?
#
loop_
_entity_poly.entity_id
_entity_poly.type
_entity_poly.pdbx_seq_one_letter_code
_entity_poly.pdbx_strand_id
1 'polypeptide(L)'
;AKALPCPDEKHKKKRGGKRARAIKEKCAQSEMLKLANRVQFGVQEAEVFGGTDETIGLGSLGKIAAMHSGRLRVAKKEVKLLSNKAKERNGLSSQIKGQHHGLISSVVMNSTTGMVFEAMASDGTGTVTPVRLSKRQAPSSRYFGGNNAFVSAEKKQASAAGAMPPPPPREPKR
;
A
#
# COMPACT_ATOMS: atom_id res chain seq x y z
N ALA A 1 30.45 -21.46 9.34
CA ALA A 1 29.63 -21.49 8.11
C ALA A 1 28.57 -22.57 8.26
N LYS A 2 27.28 -22.24 8.09
CA LYS A 2 26.21 -23.26 8.13
C LYS A 2 26.15 -23.92 6.76
N ALA A 3 26.24 -25.25 6.72
CA ALA A 3 26.16 -26.00 5.46
C ALA A 3 24.83 -25.73 4.74
N LEU A 4 24.85 -25.83 3.41
CA LEU A 4 23.65 -25.75 2.60
C LEU A 4 22.71 -26.91 2.93
N PRO A 5 21.38 -26.71 2.83
CA PRO A 5 20.43 -27.81 2.96
C PRO A 5 20.66 -28.85 1.85
N CYS A 6 20.48 -30.13 2.19
CA CYS A 6 20.58 -31.23 1.23
C CYS A 6 19.65 -30.99 0.02
N PRO A 7 20.12 -31.21 -1.22
CA PRO A 7 19.34 -30.97 -2.44
C PRO A 7 18.29 -32.06 -2.71
N ASP A 8 17.43 -32.36 -1.73
CA ASP A 8 16.36 -33.36 -1.87
C ASP A 8 15.09 -32.74 -2.45
N GLU A 9 14.53 -33.32 -3.52
CA GLU A 9 13.26 -32.87 -4.10
C GLU A 9 12.06 -33.40 -3.29
N LYS A 10 11.50 -32.55 -2.43
CA LYS A 10 10.35 -32.88 -1.59
C LYS A 10 9.05 -32.46 -2.26
N HIS A 11 8.01 -33.28 -2.13
CA HIS A 11 6.66 -32.92 -2.59
C HIS A 11 6.18 -31.62 -1.92
N LYS A 12 5.91 -30.57 -2.72
CA LYS A 12 5.49 -29.26 -2.20
C LYS A 12 3.99 -29.20 -1.91
N LYS A 13 3.62 -28.68 -0.74
CA LYS A 13 2.21 -28.41 -0.39
C LYS A 13 1.62 -27.34 -1.31
N LYS A 14 0.51 -27.65 -1.99
CA LYS A 14 -0.21 -26.70 -2.86
C LYS A 14 -1.06 -25.75 -1.99
N ARG A 15 -0.80 -24.43 -2.06
CA ARG A 15 -1.61 -23.41 -1.37
C ARG A 15 -2.59 -22.73 -2.33
N GLY A 16 -3.86 -22.67 -1.92
CA GLY A 16 -4.95 -21.97 -2.62
C GLY A 16 -5.30 -20.62 -1.98
N GLY A 17 -6.35 -19.97 -2.49
CA GLY A 17 -6.89 -18.71 -1.96
C GLY A 17 -6.38 -17.43 -2.65
N LYS A 18 -7.04 -16.30 -2.38
CA LYS A 18 -6.77 -14.99 -3.02
C LYS A 18 -5.34 -14.49 -2.76
N ARG A 19 -4.87 -14.59 -1.50
CA ARG A 19 -3.51 -14.16 -1.12
C ARG A 19 -2.43 -15.02 -1.81
N ALA A 20 -2.61 -16.35 -1.81
CA ALA A 20 -1.66 -17.25 -2.45
C ALA A 20 -1.62 -17.07 -3.98
N ARG A 21 -2.78 -16.87 -4.64
CA ARG A 21 -2.85 -16.52 -6.06
C ARG A 21 -2.12 -15.21 -6.36
N ALA A 22 -2.38 -14.16 -5.59
CA ALA A 22 -1.73 -12.87 -5.76
C ALA A 22 -0.20 -12.91 -5.56
N ILE A 23 0.32 -13.77 -4.67
CA ILE A 23 1.78 -13.96 -4.51
C ILE A 23 2.35 -14.73 -5.70
N LYS A 24 1.67 -15.81 -6.14
CA LYS A 24 2.09 -16.59 -7.31
C LYS A 24 2.12 -15.76 -8.59
N GLU A 25 1.11 -14.93 -8.82
CA GLU A 25 1.04 -14.02 -9.98
C GLU A 25 2.17 -12.98 -10.00
N LYS A 26 2.63 -12.53 -8.82
CA LYS A 26 3.77 -11.62 -8.73
C LYS A 26 5.10 -12.28 -9.09
N CYS A 27 5.27 -13.55 -8.70
CA CYS A 27 6.50 -14.31 -8.97
C CYS A 27 6.49 -14.98 -10.37
N ALA A 28 5.31 -15.20 -10.94
CA ALA A 28 5.16 -15.82 -12.25
C ALA A 28 5.57 -14.85 -13.36
N GLN A 29 6.10 -15.41 -14.46
CA GLN A 29 6.34 -14.65 -15.67
C GLN A 29 5.03 -14.06 -16.20
N SER A 30 5.06 -12.75 -16.48
CA SER A 30 3.92 -12.06 -17.08
C SER A 30 3.65 -12.56 -18.50
N GLU A 31 2.43 -12.35 -18.98
CA GLU A 31 2.05 -12.77 -20.35
C GLU A 31 2.89 -12.06 -21.41
N MET A 32 3.24 -10.79 -21.19
CA MET A 32 4.13 -10.03 -22.07
C MET A 32 5.52 -10.68 -22.16
N LEU A 33 6.08 -11.11 -21.02
CA LEU A 33 7.36 -11.82 -21.00
C LEU A 33 7.27 -13.18 -21.67
N LYS A 34 6.15 -13.90 -21.52
CA LYS A 34 5.91 -15.16 -22.25
C LYS A 34 5.87 -14.94 -23.76
N LEU A 35 5.30 -13.83 -24.23
CA LEU A 35 5.29 -13.47 -25.65
C LEU A 35 6.68 -13.06 -26.13
N ALA A 36 7.45 -12.33 -25.32
CA ALA A 36 8.83 -12.02 -25.64
C ALA A 36 9.68 -13.30 -25.76
N ASN A 37 9.48 -14.28 -24.88
CA ASN A 37 10.19 -15.57 -24.89
C ASN A 37 9.75 -16.52 -26.02
N ARG A 38 8.75 -16.16 -26.84
CA ARG A 38 8.32 -16.97 -27.97
C ARG A 38 9.05 -16.52 -29.22
N VAL A 39 9.89 -17.39 -29.75
CA VAL A 39 10.69 -17.14 -30.95
C VAL A 39 10.15 -18.00 -32.11
N GLN A 40 10.03 -17.40 -33.29
CA GLN A 40 9.69 -18.12 -34.51
C GLN A 40 10.97 -18.49 -35.24
N PHE A 41 11.14 -19.78 -35.52
CA PHE A 41 12.32 -20.29 -36.21
C PHE A 41 12.38 -19.80 -37.66
N GLY A 42 13.59 -19.48 -38.15
CA GLY A 42 13.83 -19.09 -39.53
C GLY A 42 13.41 -17.65 -39.90
N VAL A 43 13.00 -16.83 -38.94
CA VAL A 43 12.65 -15.41 -39.17
C VAL A 43 13.47 -14.53 -38.24
N GLN A 44 14.09 -13.48 -38.78
CA GLN A 44 14.85 -12.51 -37.97
C GLN A 44 13.95 -11.86 -36.91
N GLU A 45 14.47 -11.73 -35.70
CA GLU A 45 13.77 -11.09 -34.60
C GLU A 45 13.80 -9.57 -34.70
N ALA A 46 12.80 -8.91 -34.10
CA ALA A 46 12.88 -7.49 -33.87
C ALA A 46 13.68 -7.26 -32.58
N GLU A 47 14.75 -6.48 -32.71
CA GLU A 47 15.69 -6.20 -31.63
C GLU A 47 15.58 -4.75 -31.17
N VAL A 48 15.79 -4.52 -29.87
CA VAL A 48 15.90 -3.18 -29.28
C VAL A 48 17.26 -3.04 -28.64
N PHE A 49 17.88 -1.86 -28.81
CA PHE A 49 19.18 -1.58 -28.22
C PHE A 49 19.09 -1.54 -26.69
N GLY A 50 19.81 -2.44 -26.03
CA GLY A 50 19.82 -2.67 -24.59
C GLY A 50 20.80 -1.78 -23.84
N GLY A 51 21.01 -0.54 -24.26
CA GLY A 51 21.78 0.50 -23.54
C GLY A 51 23.30 0.28 -23.44
N THR A 52 23.78 -0.94 -23.22
CA THR A 52 25.20 -1.29 -23.02
C THR A 52 25.63 -2.29 -24.09
N ASP A 53 25.63 -1.85 -25.35
CA ASP A 53 26.08 -2.56 -26.57
C ASP A 53 25.42 -3.92 -26.90
N GLU A 54 24.54 -4.43 -26.04
CA GLU A 54 23.78 -5.65 -26.27
C GLU A 54 22.43 -5.34 -26.94
N THR A 55 21.98 -6.23 -27.83
CA THR A 55 20.64 -6.18 -28.40
C THR A 55 19.70 -7.13 -27.64
N ILE A 56 18.51 -6.64 -27.33
CA ILE A 56 17.46 -7.42 -26.66
C ILE A 56 16.44 -7.84 -27.72
N GLY A 57 16.37 -9.15 -28.00
CA GLY A 57 15.35 -9.73 -28.85
C GLY A 57 13.95 -9.63 -28.23
N LEU A 58 12.98 -9.15 -29.01
CA LEU A 58 11.58 -9.04 -28.59
C LEU A 58 10.75 -10.27 -28.95
N GLY A 59 11.31 -11.28 -29.61
CA GLY A 59 10.60 -12.46 -30.09
C GLY A 59 9.28 -12.11 -30.79
N SER A 60 8.19 -12.81 -30.44
CA SER A 60 6.86 -12.59 -31.02
C SER A 60 6.25 -11.24 -30.66
N LEU A 61 6.70 -10.60 -29.58
CA LEU A 61 6.25 -9.27 -29.19
C LEU A 61 6.65 -8.20 -30.22
N GLY A 62 7.82 -8.38 -30.85
CA GLY A 62 8.29 -7.55 -31.94
C GLY A 62 7.39 -7.57 -33.16
N LYS A 63 6.86 -8.75 -33.52
CA LYS A 63 5.91 -8.91 -34.64
C LYS A 63 4.58 -8.24 -34.35
N ILE A 64 4.08 -8.37 -33.12
CA ILE A 64 2.85 -7.68 -32.69
C ILE A 64 3.05 -6.16 -32.73
N ALA A 65 4.22 -5.66 -32.31
CA ALA A 65 4.54 -4.24 -32.40
C ALA A 65 4.59 -3.75 -33.86
N ALA A 66 5.18 -4.55 -34.76
CA ALA A 66 5.30 -4.25 -36.18
C ALA A 66 3.98 -4.36 -36.95
N MET A 67 3.06 -5.24 -36.54
CA MET A 67 1.70 -5.32 -37.09
C MET A 67 0.86 -4.09 -36.69
N HIS A 68 1.16 -3.50 -35.53
CA HIS A 68 0.63 -2.21 -35.11
C HIS A 68 1.59 -1.09 -35.54
N SER A 69 1.43 0.15 -35.06
CA SER A 69 2.19 1.32 -35.54
C SER A 69 3.70 1.32 -35.15
N GLY A 70 4.35 0.16 -35.04
CA GLY A 70 5.75 -0.01 -34.63
C GLY A 70 6.00 0.16 -33.13
N ARG A 71 4.97 0.51 -32.33
CA ARG A 71 5.08 0.74 -30.89
C ARG A 71 4.09 -0.12 -30.11
N LEU A 72 4.61 -0.82 -29.09
CA LEU A 72 3.80 -1.56 -28.13
C LEU A 72 2.99 -0.61 -27.24
N ARG A 73 1.67 -0.64 -27.40
CA ARG A 73 0.72 0.06 -26.51
C ARG A 73 0.34 -0.87 -25.37
N VAL A 74 1.16 -0.92 -24.33
CA VAL A 74 0.89 -1.72 -23.12
C VAL A 74 0.80 -0.79 -21.92
N ALA A 75 -0.32 -0.84 -21.20
CA ALA A 75 -0.43 -0.18 -19.91
C ALA A 75 0.57 -0.82 -18.93
N LYS A 76 1.49 -0.01 -18.39
CA LYS A 76 2.47 -0.48 -17.41
C LYS A 76 1.72 -1.00 -16.18
N LYS A 77 1.67 -2.31 -16.00
CA LYS A 77 1.19 -2.92 -14.75
C LYS A 77 2.24 -2.66 -13.68
N GLU A 78 1.87 -1.92 -12.64
CA GLU A 78 2.74 -1.72 -11.48
C GLU A 78 3.06 -3.08 -10.84
N VAL A 79 4.32 -3.49 -10.92
CA VAL A 79 4.80 -4.69 -10.25
C VAL A 79 4.89 -4.37 -8.76
N LYS A 80 3.86 -4.76 -8.00
CA LYS A 80 3.74 -4.57 -6.54
C LYS A 80 4.90 -5.15 -5.71
N LEU A 81 5.85 -5.87 -6.33
CA LEU A 81 7.07 -6.34 -5.67
C LEU A 81 8.08 -5.20 -5.46
N LEU A 82 8.19 -4.27 -6.40
CA LEU A 82 9.15 -3.16 -6.32
C LEU A 82 8.76 -2.17 -5.21
N SER A 83 7.44 -1.96 -5.00
CA SER A 83 6.95 -1.03 -4.00
C SER A 83 7.10 -1.53 -2.57
N ASN A 84 7.20 -2.83 -2.31
CA ASN A 84 7.39 -3.34 -0.94
C ASN A 84 8.82 -3.11 -0.45
N LYS A 85 9.83 -3.33 -1.31
CA LYS A 85 11.23 -3.00 -0.98
C LYS A 85 11.43 -1.48 -0.87
N ALA A 86 10.70 -0.71 -1.68
CA ALA A 86 10.64 0.74 -1.53
C ALA A 86 9.93 1.18 -0.25
N LYS A 87 8.91 0.45 0.24
CA LYS A 87 8.24 0.71 1.53
C LYS A 87 9.14 0.40 2.72
N GLU A 88 9.94 -0.66 2.66
CA GLU A 88 10.95 -0.97 3.67
C GLU A 88 12.07 0.09 3.69
N ARG A 89 12.56 0.51 2.51
CA ARG A 89 13.48 1.65 2.38
C ARG A 89 12.83 2.97 2.81
N ASN A 90 11.53 3.14 2.59
CA ASN A 90 10.77 4.31 3.02
C ASN A 90 10.39 4.29 4.50
N GLY A 91 10.43 3.15 5.19
CA GLY A 91 10.36 3.12 6.66
C GLY A 91 11.57 3.80 7.28
N LEU A 92 12.75 3.59 6.68
CA LEU A 92 13.97 4.36 6.98
C LEU A 92 13.84 5.84 6.55
N SER A 93 13.23 6.13 5.39
CA SER A 93 13.06 7.52 4.95
C SER A 93 11.98 8.29 5.73
N SER A 94 10.95 7.61 6.25
CA SER A 94 9.95 8.19 7.16
C SER A 94 10.52 8.48 8.54
N GLN A 95 11.53 7.71 8.96
CA GLN A 95 12.30 8.03 10.16
C GLN A 95 13.06 9.36 9.95
N ILE A 96 13.72 9.55 8.79
CA ILE A 96 14.41 10.82 8.50
C ILE A 96 13.46 12.02 8.36
N LYS A 97 12.25 11.83 7.78
CA LYS A 97 11.24 12.91 7.66
C LYS A 97 10.45 13.19 8.94
N GLY A 98 10.53 12.32 9.95
CA GLY A 98 9.75 12.43 11.19
C GLY A 98 10.58 12.59 12.47
N GLN A 99 11.90 12.40 12.41
CA GLN A 99 12.81 12.57 13.55
C GLN A 99 13.37 14.00 13.59
N HIS A 100 12.47 14.98 13.59
CA HIS A 100 12.78 16.30 14.12
C HIS A 100 12.58 16.20 15.64
N HIS A 101 13.56 15.65 16.35
CA HIS A 101 13.56 15.59 17.82
C HIS A 101 13.44 17.00 18.41
N GLY A 102 12.90 17.11 19.62
CA GLY A 102 12.35 18.31 20.27
C GLY A 102 13.20 19.60 20.31
N LEU A 103 14.39 19.60 19.72
CA LEU A 103 15.21 20.77 19.44
C LEU A 103 14.61 21.68 18.35
N ILE A 104 13.92 21.13 17.35
CA ILE A 104 13.32 21.93 16.27
C ILE A 104 12.07 22.67 16.74
N SER A 105 11.29 22.06 17.63
CA SER A 105 10.16 22.75 18.29
C SER A 105 10.61 23.71 19.38
N SER A 106 11.86 23.68 19.81
CA SER A 106 12.34 24.52 20.91
C SER A 106 13.22 25.67 20.46
N VAL A 107 13.60 25.78 19.18
CA VAL A 107 14.52 26.82 18.68
C VAL A 107 13.92 27.56 17.48
N VAL A 108 13.89 28.88 17.58
CA VAL A 108 13.44 29.83 16.54
C VAL A 108 14.64 30.65 16.09
N MET A 109 14.83 30.82 14.77
CA MET A 109 15.90 31.65 14.23
C MET A 109 15.39 33.07 13.96
N ASN A 110 15.92 34.05 14.69
CA ASN A 110 15.64 35.47 14.49
C ASN A 110 16.78 36.14 13.71
N SER A 111 16.46 36.97 12.73
CA SER A 111 17.46 37.61 11.85
C SER A 111 18.35 38.63 12.58
N THR A 112 17.86 39.19 13.69
CA THR A 112 18.58 40.20 14.48
C THR A 112 19.38 39.63 15.65
N THR A 113 18.99 38.47 16.20
CA THR A 113 19.57 37.90 17.43
C THR A 113 20.08 36.47 17.27
N GLY A 114 19.88 35.83 16.11
CA GLY A 114 20.32 34.46 15.85
C GLY A 114 19.34 33.41 16.39
N MET A 115 19.87 32.24 16.77
CA MET A 115 19.08 31.10 17.24
C MET A 115 18.66 31.29 18.70
N VAL A 116 17.36 31.31 18.99
CA VAL A 116 16.79 31.55 20.33
C VAL A 116 15.81 30.43 20.70
N PHE A 117 15.77 29.99 21.96
CA PHE A 117 14.79 28.99 22.37
C PHE A 117 13.37 29.59 22.45
N GLU A 118 12.33 28.90 22.00
CA GLU A 118 10.94 29.42 21.93
C GLU A 118 10.41 29.87 23.31
N ALA A 119 10.87 29.22 24.40
CA ALA A 119 10.57 29.63 25.78
C ALA A 119 11.24 30.96 26.21
N MET A 120 12.11 31.52 25.37
CA MET A 120 12.88 32.76 25.59
C MET A 120 12.53 33.85 24.56
N ALA A 121 11.55 33.63 23.69
CA ALA A 121 10.98 34.68 22.85
C ALA A 121 10.04 35.57 23.69
N SER A 122 10.61 36.27 24.66
CA SER A 122 9.93 37.31 25.41
C SER A 122 9.95 38.61 24.63
N ASP A 123 8.83 39.32 24.60
CA ASP A 123 8.67 40.67 24.08
C ASP A 123 9.59 41.67 24.81
N GLY A 124 10.87 41.74 24.46
CA GLY A 124 11.81 42.83 24.78
C GLY A 124 11.92 43.33 26.23
N THR A 125 11.31 42.67 27.22
CA THR A 125 11.08 43.22 28.58
C THR A 125 11.24 42.16 29.66
N GLY A 126 12.24 41.28 29.52
CA GLY A 126 12.89 40.54 30.62
C GLY A 126 12.05 39.78 31.66
N THR A 127 10.74 39.56 31.45
CA THR A 127 9.85 38.91 32.42
C THR A 127 9.28 37.63 31.81
N VAL A 128 9.61 36.50 32.46
CA VAL A 128 9.26 35.15 32.03
C VAL A 128 7.79 34.89 32.36
N THR A 129 6.90 35.03 31.38
CA THR A 129 5.52 34.55 31.48
C THR A 129 5.37 33.28 30.64
N PRO A 130 5.04 32.12 31.22
CA PRO A 130 4.76 30.94 30.41
C PRO A 130 3.45 31.16 29.65
N VAL A 131 3.53 31.17 28.32
CA VAL A 131 2.37 31.30 27.43
C VAL A 131 1.39 30.15 27.69
N ARG A 132 0.27 30.52 28.31
CA ARG A 132 -1.08 29.95 28.26
C ARG A 132 -1.16 28.51 27.73
N LEU A 133 -1.32 27.57 28.65
CA LEU A 133 -1.82 26.21 28.39
C LEU A 133 -3.18 26.31 27.68
N SER A 134 -3.17 26.20 26.34
CA SER A 134 -4.41 25.99 25.60
C SER A 134 -5.04 24.71 26.12
N LYS A 135 -6.32 24.81 26.48
CA LYS A 135 -7.11 23.76 27.13
C LYS A 135 -6.98 22.47 26.30
N ARG A 136 -6.19 21.50 26.77
CA ARG A 136 -6.03 20.19 26.13
C ARG A 136 -7.41 19.55 26.05
N GLN A 137 -7.94 19.41 24.84
CA GLN A 137 -9.16 18.64 24.60
C GLN A 137 -8.93 17.22 25.13
N ALA A 138 -9.88 16.73 25.95
CA ALA A 138 -9.81 15.40 26.52
C ALA A 138 -9.64 14.35 25.40
N PRO A 139 -8.85 13.29 25.60
CA PRO A 139 -8.55 12.30 24.56
C PRO A 139 -9.80 11.59 24.03
N SER A 140 -10.92 11.66 24.74
CA SER A 140 -12.22 11.13 24.31
C SER A 140 -12.70 11.70 22.98
N SER A 141 -12.35 12.95 22.63
CA SER A 141 -12.74 13.54 21.34
C SER A 141 -11.99 12.93 20.15
N ARG A 142 -10.86 12.26 20.37
CA ARG A 142 -10.10 11.56 19.32
C ARG A 142 -10.68 10.20 18.95
N TYR A 143 -11.47 9.60 19.83
CA TYR A 143 -11.97 8.23 19.66
C TYR A 143 -13.46 8.15 19.35
N PHE A 144 -14.26 9.12 19.81
CA PHE A 144 -15.69 9.18 19.50
C PHE A 144 -16.03 10.56 18.94
N GLY A 145 -16.15 10.65 17.61
CA GLY A 145 -16.65 11.85 16.96
C GLY A 145 -18.13 12.07 17.33
N GLY A 146 -18.50 13.31 17.64
CA GLY A 146 -19.79 13.70 18.21
C GLY A 146 -21.06 13.33 17.43
N ASN A 147 -20.93 12.72 16.25
CA ASN A 147 -22.06 12.29 15.42
C ASN A 147 -22.32 10.77 15.47
N ASN A 148 -21.43 9.98 16.10
CA ASN A 148 -21.54 8.51 16.18
C ASN A 148 -21.43 8.04 17.63
N ALA A 149 -22.37 8.46 18.49
CA ALA A 149 -22.51 7.87 19.81
C ALA A 149 -23.24 6.51 19.70
N PHE A 150 -22.80 5.52 20.48
CA PHE A 150 -23.44 4.20 20.56
C PHE A 150 -24.92 4.36 20.94
N VAL A 151 -25.83 3.91 20.06
CA VAL A 151 -27.24 3.81 20.39
C VAL A 151 -27.42 2.59 21.29
N SER A 152 -27.90 2.82 22.51
CA SER A 152 -28.37 1.76 23.39
C SER A 152 -29.55 1.05 22.72
N ALA A 153 -29.41 -0.25 22.45
CA ALA A 153 -30.51 -1.07 21.93
C ALA A 153 -31.54 -1.28 23.04
N GLU A 154 -32.48 -0.35 23.16
CA GLU A 154 -33.61 -0.48 24.05
C GLU A 154 -34.49 -1.65 23.55
N LYS A 155 -34.70 -2.63 24.42
CA LYS A 155 -35.50 -3.83 24.12
C LYS A 155 -36.96 -3.41 23.99
N LYS A 156 -37.38 -3.07 22.78
CA LYS A 156 -38.79 -2.78 22.46
C LYS A 156 -39.64 -4.02 22.75
N GLN A 157 -40.47 -3.96 23.80
CA GLN A 157 -41.57 -4.90 23.97
C GLN A 157 -42.49 -4.77 22.75
N ALA A 158 -42.59 -5.82 21.96
CA ALA A 158 -43.43 -5.84 20.77
C ALA A 158 -44.91 -5.84 21.20
N SER A 159 -45.61 -4.73 20.95
CA SER A 159 -47.06 -4.69 20.97
C SER A 159 -47.60 -5.45 19.75
N ALA A 160 -48.56 -6.34 20.00
CA ALA A 160 -49.12 -7.30 19.08
C ALA A 160 -50.07 -6.67 18.05
N ALA A 161 -49.54 -5.93 17.07
CA ALA A 161 -50.30 -5.43 15.93
C ALA A 161 -49.43 -5.43 14.67
N GLY A 162 -49.22 -6.61 14.07
CA GLY A 162 -48.47 -6.75 12.83
C GLY A 162 -47.91 -8.14 12.53
N ALA A 163 -48.53 -9.22 13.04
CA ALA A 163 -48.14 -10.57 12.68
C ALA A 163 -48.69 -10.91 11.29
N MET A 164 -47.79 -11.18 10.33
CA MET A 164 -48.15 -11.88 9.09
C MET A 164 -48.84 -13.21 9.46
N PRO A 165 -49.93 -13.61 8.77
CA PRO A 165 -50.55 -14.90 9.05
C PRO A 165 -49.57 -16.04 8.74
N PRO A 166 -49.56 -17.13 9.53
CA PRO A 166 -48.69 -18.26 9.30
C PRO A 166 -49.00 -18.93 7.95
N PRO A 167 -47.98 -19.47 7.26
CA PRO A 167 -48.17 -20.12 5.96
C PRO A 167 -49.04 -21.39 6.08
N PRO A 168 -49.84 -21.73 5.04
CA PRO A 168 -50.71 -22.90 5.07
C PRO A 168 -49.92 -24.21 5.10
N PRO A 169 -50.47 -25.28 5.72
CA PRO A 169 -49.84 -26.59 5.79
C PRO A 169 -49.72 -27.23 4.39
N ARG A 170 -48.59 -27.92 4.14
CA ARG A 170 -48.32 -28.60 2.87
C ARG A 170 -49.23 -29.83 2.73
N GLU A 171 -49.93 -29.92 1.61
CA GLU A 171 -50.77 -31.08 1.27
C GLU A 171 -49.92 -32.35 1.03
N PRO A 172 -50.44 -33.54 1.38
CA PRO A 172 -49.76 -34.80 1.11
C PRO A 172 -49.80 -35.12 -0.39
N LYS A 173 -48.63 -35.45 -0.94
CA LYS A 173 -48.49 -35.93 -2.32
C LYS A 173 -49.25 -37.24 -2.48
N ARG A 174 -50.19 -37.29 -3.44
CA ARG A 174 -50.68 -38.55 -4.01
C ARG A 174 -49.61 -39.18 -4.89
#